data_AF-A0A381WR91-F1
#
_entry.id   AF-A0A381WR91-F1
#
_cell.length_a   1.000
_cell.length_b   1.000
_cell.length_c   1.000
_cell.angle_alpha   90.00
_cell.angle_beta   90.00
_cell.angle_gamma   90.00
#
_symmetry.space_group_name_H-M   'P 1'
#
loop_
_entity.id
_entity.type
_entity.pdbx_description
1 polymer ?
#
loop_
_entity_poly.entity_id
_entity_poly.type
_entity_poly.pdbx_seq_one_letter_code
_entity_poly.pdbx_strand_id
1 'polypeptide(L)'
;VSAENLSLHDIVAAQDRYIEHLTSFIPEDVKTILDVGAGIGGNSSYLLNKGYKVEALSPDEYQEQVFAEKYNGEVKFHRTKFEDFDPEKQYDLVLESESACYIQIQPGWKTARKTIRDGGYLLASDYFLHHNDGSGDWHIKASHNEKMYMKIGEEYGFKLLKEYDQTENTMPTLDSAKAFMERYIYPTVEFSSNYMDKNYSFIMKILKKAFGKRVNEKMKQLSLLDSNEFRKYKRYMIFLFQKVS
;
A
#
# COMPACT_ATOMS: atom_id res chain seq x y z
N VAL A 1 2.60 -10.89 19.56
CA VAL A 1 2.06 -9.80 20.42
C VAL A 1 0.57 -10.06 20.54
N SER A 2 0.00 -10.15 21.75
CA SER A 2 -1.47 -10.23 21.87
C SER A 2 -2.07 -8.88 21.49
N ALA A 3 -3.26 -8.87 20.91
CA ALA A 3 -3.97 -7.64 20.50
C ALA A 3 -4.16 -6.62 21.65
N GLU A 4 -3.99 -7.06 22.90
CA GLU A 4 -4.20 -6.28 24.12
C GLU A 4 -3.09 -5.28 24.47
N ASN A 5 -1.91 -5.31 23.80
CA ASN A 5 -0.75 -4.47 24.14
C ASN A 5 -0.07 -3.75 22.95
N LEU A 6 -0.78 -3.55 21.82
CA LEU A 6 -0.18 -2.92 20.63
C LEU A 6 0.17 -1.43 20.87
N SER A 7 1.47 -1.08 20.76
CA SER A 7 1.97 0.29 20.85
C SER A 7 2.31 0.88 19.48
N LEU A 8 2.52 2.21 19.39
CA LEU A 8 3.03 2.87 18.18
C LEU A 8 4.39 2.27 17.75
N HIS A 9 5.22 1.88 18.71
CA HIS A 9 6.50 1.23 18.43
C HIS A 9 6.30 -0.12 17.73
N ASP A 10 5.30 -0.90 18.15
CA ASP A 10 5.01 -2.20 17.53
C ASP A 10 4.50 -2.05 16.09
N ILE A 11 3.74 -0.99 15.80
CA ILE A 11 3.29 -0.65 14.44
C ILE A 11 4.49 -0.29 13.55
N VAL A 12 5.38 0.58 14.03
CA VAL A 12 6.61 0.95 13.29
C VAL A 12 7.48 -0.27 13.04
N ALA A 13 7.72 -1.09 14.07
CA ALA A 13 8.51 -2.31 13.94
C ALA A 13 7.86 -3.33 12.99
N ALA A 14 6.53 -3.40 12.94
CA ALA A 14 5.81 -4.25 11.98
C ALA A 14 5.98 -3.73 10.54
N GLN A 15 5.91 -2.42 10.34
CA GLN A 15 6.18 -1.79 9.05
C GLN A 15 7.60 -2.08 8.59
N ASP A 16 8.60 -1.93 9.45
CA ASP A 16 10.01 -2.19 9.10
C ASP A 16 10.22 -3.64 8.67
N ARG A 17 9.64 -4.62 9.40
CA ARG A 17 9.67 -6.04 9.01
C ARG A 17 8.99 -6.30 7.68
N TYR A 18 7.87 -5.63 7.42
CA TYR A 18 7.17 -5.74 6.14
C TYR A 18 8.03 -5.21 4.99
N ILE A 19 8.64 -4.03 5.14
CA ILE A 19 9.51 -3.42 4.13
C ILE A 19 10.73 -4.32 3.88
N GLU A 20 11.35 -4.84 4.94
CA GLU A 20 12.47 -5.78 4.84
C GLU A 20 12.07 -7.05 4.08
N HIS A 21 10.92 -7.64 4.42
CA HIS A 21 10.40 -8.83 3.76
C HIS A 21 10.11 -8.56 2.29
N LEU A 22 9.43 -7.46 1.96
CA LEU A 22 9.14 -7.08 0.58
C LEU A 22 10.41 -6.85 -0.25
N THR A 23 11.41 -6.19 0.35
CA THR A 23 12.73 -5.97 -0.28
C THR A 23 13.44 -7.29 -0.60
N SER A 24 13.20 -8.37 0.16
CA SER A 24 13.80 -9.68 -0.11
C SER A 24 13.33 -10.32 -1.43
N PHE A 25 12.25 -9.82 -2.03
CA PHE A 25 11.76 -10.28 -3.34
C PHE A 25 12.44 -9.57 -4.52
N ILE A 26 13.19 -8.48 -4.27
CA ILE A 26 13.86 -7.70 -5.31
C ILE A 26 15.03 -8.51 -5.90
N PRO A 27 15.06 -8.74 -7.23
CA PRO A 27 16.18 -9.44 -7.89
C PRO A 27 17.52 -8.70 -7.76
N GLU A 28 18.62 -9.45 -7.73
CA GLU A 28 19.98 -8.91 -7.54
C GLU A 28 20.44 -7.95 -8.64
N ASP A 29 19.88 -8.06 -9.86
CA ASP A 29 20.23 -7.20 -10.99
C ASP A 29 19.55 -5.81 -10.94
N VAL A 30 18.66 -5.57 -9.97
CA VAL A 30 17.96 -4.29 -9.80
C VAL A 30 18.87 -3.24 -9.16
N LYS A 31 18.91 -2.05 -9.77
CA LYS A 31 19.66 -0.89 -9.25
C LYS A 31 18.80 0.36 -9.13
N THR A 32 17.82 0.52 -10.01
CA THR A 32 16.92 1.67 -10.12
C THR A 32 15.49 1.25 -9.84
N ILE A 33 14.82 1.94 -8.91
CA ILE A 33 13.47 1.63 -8.46
C ILE A 33 12.60 2.88 -8.58
N LEU A 34 11.40 2.72 -9.13
CA LEU A 34 10.31 3.69 -9.01
C LEU A 34 9.34 3.21 -7.92
N ASP A 35 9.27 3.95 -6.80
CA ASP A 35 8.36 3.71 -5.67
C ASP A 35 7.00 4.38 -5.97
N VAL A 36 6.02 3.60 -6.44
CA VAL A 36 4.70 4.08 -6.86
C VAL A 36 3.75 4.05 -5.68
N GLY A 37 3.16 5.21 -5.37
CA GLY A 37 2.36 5.39 -4.16
C GLY A 37 3.23 5.47 -2.91
N ALA A 38 4.37 6.17 -2.98
CA ALA A 38 5.43 6.14 -1.97
C ALA A 38 5.04 6.64 -0.56
N GLY A 39 3.85 7.24 -0.39
CA GLY A 39 3.37 7.73 0.89
C GLY A 39 4.29 8.81 1.47
N ILE A 40 4.73 8.62 2.71
CA ILE A 40 5.73 9.49 3.37
C ILE A 40 7.18 8.95 3.24
N GLY A 41 7.39 8.00 2.33
CA GLY A 41 8.69 7.48 1.94
C GLY A 41 9.31 6.48 2.91
N GLY A 42 8.51 5.57 3.49
CA GLY A 42 9.04 4.45 4.28
C GLY A 42 9.91 3.52 3.42
N ASN A 43 9.32 2.98 2.34
CA ASN A 43 10.02 2.14 1.36
C ASN A 43 11.21 2.87 0.74
N SER A 44 10.98 4.08 0.23
CA SER A 44 12.03 4.93 -0.35
C SER A 44 13.26 5.07 0.57
N SER A 45 13.08 5.39 1.86
CA SER A 45 14.20 5.51 2.81
C SER A 45 14.94 4.19 3.01
N TYR A 46 14.21 3.09 3.16
CA TYR A 46 14.80 1.76 3.35
C TYR A 46 15.62 1.33 2.13
N LEU A 47 15.08 1.53 0.92
CA LEU A 47 15.73 1.16 -0.33
C LEU A 47 17.00 1.99 -0.60
N LEU A 48 16.98 3.29 -0.31
CA LEU A 48 18.19 4.13 -0.38
C LEU A 48 19.28 3.63 0.55
N ASN A 49 18.93 3.27 1.79
CA ASN A 49 19.87 2.70 2.76
C ASN A 49 20.46 1.35 2.31
N LYS A 50 19.75 0.61 1.46
CA LYS A 50 20.25 -0.62 0.82
C LYS A 50 21.11 -0.37 -0.43
N GLY A 51 21.26 0.88 -0.86
CA GLY A 51 22.10 1.28 -1.98
C GLY A 51 21.36 1.34 -3.33
N TYR A 52 20.03 1.23 -3.36
CA TYR A 52 19.25 1.43 -4.58
C TYR A 52 19.16 2.91 -4.95
N LYS A 53 19.01 3.20 -6.24
CA LYS A 53 18.63 4.52 -6.74
C LYS A 53 17.11 4.58 -6.82
N VAL A 54 16.50 5.43 -6.02
CA VAL A 54 15.04 5.50 -5.89
C VAL A 54 14.51 6.82 -6.43
N GLU A 55 13.45 6.74 -7.20
CA GLU A 55 12.55 7.86 -7.48
C GLU A 55 11.16 7.50 -6.94
N ALA A 56 10.41 8.50 -6.49
CA ALA A 56 9.10 8.31 -5.88
C ALA A 56 7.99 8.95 -6.72
N LEU A 57 6.80 8.35 -6.69
CA LEU A 57 5.67 8.83 -7.46
C LEU A 57 4.39 8.80 -6.62
N SER A 58 3.66 9.91 -6.59
CA SER A 58 2.31 9.98 -6.01
C SER A 58 1.62 11.27 -6.44
N PRO A 59 0.28 11.29 -6.60
CA PRO A 59 -0.45 12.49 -6.99
C PRO A 59 -0.62 13.52 -5.85
N ASP A 60 -0.14 13.24 -4.64
CA ASP A 60 -0.41 14.03 -3.42
C ASP A 60 0.63 15.16 -3.23
N GLU A 61 0.14 16.41 -3.15
CA GLU A 61 0.97 17.61 -2.96
C GLU A 61 1.63 17.68 -1.57
N TYR A 62 0.98 17.17 -0.54
CA TYR A 62 1.59 17.12 0.80
C TYR A 62 2.76 16.12 0.82
N GLN A 63 2.64 14.99 0.13
CA GLN A 63 3.73 14.02 0.01
C GLN A 63 4.93 14.61 -0.75
N GLU A 64 4.70 15.43 -1.78
CA GLU A 64 5.78 16.15 -2.49
C GLU A 64 6.58 17.03 -1.52
N GLN A 65 5.90 17.80 -0.66
CA GLN A 65 6.56 18.63 0.37
C GLN A 65 7.34 17.79 1.38
N VAL A 66 6.75 16.69 1.86
CA VAL A 66 7.42 15.76 2.78
C VAL A 66 8.69 15.18 2.15
N PHE A 67 8.66 14.79 0.87
CA PHE A 67 9.83 14.27 0.17
C PHE A 67 10.91 15.34 -0.02
N ALA A 68 10.53 16.56 -0.39
CA ALA A 68 11.46 17.67 -0.54
C ALA A 68 12.22 17.96 0.78
N GLU A 69 11.51 18.01 1.90
CA GLU A 69 12.11 18.21 3.23
C GLU A 69 12.95 17.01 3.68
N LYS A 70 12.41 15.79 3.56
CA LYS A 70 13.01 14.57 4.10
C LYS A 70 14.30 14.18 3.37
N TYR A 71 14.34 14.36 2.06
CA TYR A 71 15.46 13.92 1.23
C TYR A 71 16.30 15.08 0.71
N ASN A 72 15.97 16.33 1.06
CA ASN A 72 16.70 17.52 0.62
C ASN A 72 16.97 17.55 -0.90
N GLY A 73 15.98 17.07 -1.68
CA GLY A 73 16.06 16.96 -3.14
C GLY A 73 16.83 15.77 -3.70
N GLU A 74 17.40 14.87 -2.89
CA GLU A 74 18.14 13.69 -3.36
C GLU A 74 17.24 12.64 -4.04
N VAL A 75 15.97 12.57 -3.63
CA VAL A 75 14.97 11.69 -4.24
C VAL A 75 14.08 12.52 -5.14
N LYS A 76 14.10 12.23 -6.44
CA LYS A 76 13.17 12.84 -7.40
C LYS A 76 11.75 12.35 -7.08
N PHE A 77 10.84 13.30 -6.87
CA PHE A 77 9.43 13.04 -6.64
C PHE A 77 8.61 13.44 -7.87
N HIS A 78 7.81 12.51 -8.38
CA HIS A 78 6.92 12.71 -9.52
C HIS A 78 5.50 12.94 -9.00
N ARG A 79 5.03 14.19 -8.99
CA ARG A 79 3.66 14.52 -8.59
C ARG A 79 2.65 14.22 -9.69
N THR A 80 2.32 12.94 -9.85
CA THR A 80 1.35 12.46 -10.85
C THR A 80 0.74 11.13 -10.43
N LYS A 81 -0.34 10.74 -11.10
CA LYS A 81 -0.88 9.37 -11.02
C LYS A 81 0.00 8.43 -11.85
N PHE A 82 0.07 7.16 -11.47
CA PHE A 82 0.86 6.19 -12.22
C PHE A 82 0.29 5.97 -13.63
N GLU A 83 -1.03 6.00 -13.81
CA GLU A 83 -1.67 5.87 -15.11
C GLU A 83 -1.25 6.97 -16.09
N ASP A 84 -0.98 8.17 -15.56
CA ASP A 84 -0.63 9.37 -16.34
C ASP A 84 0.89 9.61 -16.40
N PHE A 85 1.69 8.77 -15.72
CA PHE A 85 3.14 8.94 -15.64
C PHE A 85 3.79 8.73 -17.00
N ASP A 86 4.66 9.66 -17.41
CA ASP A 86 5.49 9.52 -18.60
C ASP A 86 6.97 9.45 -18.23
N PRO A 87 7.60 8.26 -18.33
CA PRO A 87 8.94 8.05 -17.82
C PRO A 87 10.00 8.72 -18.71
N GLU A 88 10.84 9.59 -18.14
CA GLU A 88 12.03 10.15 -18.81
C GLU A 88 13.11 9.08 -19.09
N LYS A 89 13.07 7.99 -18.33
CA LYS A 89 13.97 6.84 -18.41
C LYS A 89 13.25 5.57 -17.96
N GLN A 90 13.78 4.43 -18.34
CA GLN A 90 13.28 3.14 -17.84
C GLN A 90 13.95 2.76 -16.51
N TYR A 91 13.22 2.01 -15.70
CA TYR A 91 13.64 1.52 -14.38
C TYR A 91 13.85 0.01 -14.41
N ASP A 92 14.75 -0.48 -13.55
CA ASP A 92 14.93 -1.91 -13.34
C ASP A 92 13.71 -2.54 -12.65
N LEU A 93 13.07 -1.81 -11.72
CA LEU A 93 11.89 -2.26 -10.99
C LEU A 93 10.90 -1.11 -10.72
N VAL A 94 9.60 -1.39 -10.89
CA VAL A 94 8.51 -0.59 -10.32
C VAL A 94 7.99 -1.29 -9.07
N LEU A 95 7.92 -0.57 -7.96
CA LEU A 95 7.41 -1.05 -6.68
C LEU A 95 6.01 -0.51 -6.44
N GLU A 96 5.03 -1.40 -6.30
CA GLU A 96 3.65 -1.10 -5.91
C GLU A 96 3.35 -1.71 -4.54
N SER A 97 3.84 -1.07 -3.48
CA SER A 97 3.60 -1.51 -2.10
C SER A 97 2.34 -0.83 -1.54
N GLU A 98 1.25 -1.58 -1.42
CA GLU A 98 -0.07 -1.12 -0.96
C GLU A 98 -0.64 0.04 -1.81
N SER A 99 -0.24 0.08 -3.08
CA SER A 99 -0.66 1.11 -4.04
C SER A 99 -1.37 0.55 -5.28
N ALA A 100 -1.18 -0.74 -5.59
CA ALA A 100 -1.73 -1.39 -6.77
C ALA A 100 -3.26 -1.27 -6.85
N CYS A 101 -3.96 -1.39 -5.71
CA CYS A 101 -5.42 -1.31 -5.65
C CYS A 101 -6.01 0.08 -5.98
N TYR A 102 -5.20 1.13 -5.99
CA TYR A 102 -5.61 2.48 -6.38
C TYR A 102 -5.32 2.80 -7.86
N ILE A 103 -4.57 1.94 -8.54
CA ILE A 103 -4.16 2.10 -9.93
C ILE A 103 -5.14 1.34 -10.82
N GLN A 104 -5.64 1.95 -11.89
CA GLN A 104 -6.49 1.22 -12.84
C GLN A 104 -5.71 0.09 -13.53
N ILE A 105 -6.26 -1.13 -13.57
CA ILE A 105 -5.55 -2.33 -14.08
C ILE A 105 -4.96 -2.10 -15.48
N GLN A 106 -5.78 -1.83 -16.50
CA GLN A 106 -5.28 -1.71 -17.88
C GLN A 106 -4.35 -0.50 -18.09
N PRO A 107 -4.72 0.73 -17.71
CA PRO A 107 -3.81 1.87 -17.82
C PRO A 107 -2.52 1.70 -17.00
N GLY A 108 -2.60 1.12 -15.81
CA GLY A 108 -1.46 0.83 -14.94
C GLY A 108 -0.47 -0.13 -15.60
N TRP A 109 -0.95 -1.28 -16.11
CA TRP A 109 -0.10 -2.22 -16.84
C TRP A 109 0.49 -1.63 -18.13
N LYS A 110 -0.29 -0.79 -18.85
CA LYS A 110 0.22 -0.04 -20.00
C LYS A 110 1.38 0.88 -19.60
N THR A 111 1.24 1.62 -18.50
CA THR A 111 2.30 2.51 -18.01
C THR A 111 3.49 1.74 -17.44
N ALA A 112 3.26 0.62 -16.75
CA ALA A 112 4.32 -0.28 -16.32
C ALA A 112 5.16 -0.77 -17.50
N ARG A 113 4.52 -1.16 -18.62
CA ARG A 113 5.23 -1.63 -19.83
C ARG A 113 6.21 -0.59 -20.40
N LYS A 114 5.85 0.70 -20.41
CA LYS A 114 6.75 1.76 -20.91
C LYS A 114 7.81 2.16 -19.87
N THR A 115 7.46 2.10 -18.59
CA THR A 115 8.32 2.51 -17.46
C THR A 115 9.41 1.50 -17.15
N ILE A 116 9.15 0.21 -17.32
CA ILE A 116 10.08 -0.86 -16.97
C ILE A 116 10.94 -1.23 -18.18
N ARG A 117 12.26 -1.35 -17.97
CA ARG A 117 13.17 -1.81 -19.03
C ARG A 117 12.87 -3.26 -19.43
N ASP A 118 13.33 -3.68 -20.59
CA ASP A 118 13.19 -5.09 -20.97
C ASP A 118 13.94 -6.00 -19.99
N GLY A 119 13.29 -7.10 -19.59
CA GLY A 119 13.76 -7.99 -18.52
C GLY A 119 13.69 -7.40 -17.10
N GLY A 120 13.20 -6.16 -16.93
CA GLY A 120 12.95 -5.54 -15.63
C GLY A 120 11.65 -6.02 -14.99
N TYR A 121 11.32 -5.47 -13.82
CA TYR A 121 10.34 -6.08 -12.92
C TYR A 121 9.24 -5.12 -12.44
N LEU A 122 8.08 -5.70 -12.12
CA LEU A 122 7.05 -5.06 -11.30
C LEU A 122 6.87 -5.91 -10.05
N LEU A 123 7.05 -5.30 -8.87
CA LEU A 123 6.83 -5.94 -7.58
C LEU A 123 5.61 -5.31 -6.92
N ALA A 124 4.51 -6.04 -6.90
CA ALA A 124 3.26 -5.61 -6.28
C ALA A 124 3.05 -6.34 -4.95
N SER A 125 2.66 -5.61 -3.92
CA SER A 125 2.25 -6.16 -2.63
C SER A 125 0.96 -5.46 -2.20
N ASP A 126 -0.19 -6.13 -2.31
CA ASP A 126 -1.50 -5.53 -2.02
C ASP A 126 -2.57 -6.60 -1.75
N TYR A 127 -3.79 -6.15 -1.46
CA TYR A 127 -4.97 -6.98 -1.35
C TYR A 127 -5.59 -7.25 -2.72
N PHE A 128 -5.77 -8.53 -3.01
CA PHE A 128 -6.41 -8.99 -4.24
C PHE A 128 -7.68 -9.77 -3.93
N LEU A 129 -8.74 -9.48 -4.68
CA LEU A 129 -10.02 -10.17 -4.61
C LEU A 129 -9.89 -11.52 -5.32
N HIS A 130 -9.95 -12.58 -4.54
CA HIS A 130 -9.76 -13.97 -4.96
C HIS A 130 -11.11 -14.68 -5.17
N HIS A 131 -12.13 -14.31 -4.39
CA HIS A 131 -13.46 -14.90 -4.43
C HIS A 131 -14.54 -13.81 -4.45
N ASN A 132 -15.61 -14.03 -5.21
CA ASN A 132 -16.78 -13.15 -5.24
C ASN A 132 -18.04 -14.02 -5.39
N ASP A 133 -18.90 -14.03 -4.37
CA ASP A 133 -20.15 -14.79 -4.33
C ASP A 133 -21.38 -13.94 -4.70
N GLY A 134 -21.17 -12.72 -5.19
CA GLY A 134 -22.25 -11.82 -5.62
C GLY A 134 -23.02 -11.14 -4.47
N SER A 135 -22.53 -11.27 -3.23
CA SER A 135 -23.16 -10.73 -2.00
C SER A 135 -23.04 -9.20 -1.82
N GLY A 136 -22.31 -8.50 -2.71
CA GLY A 136 -22.28 -7.04 -2.81
C GLY A 136 -20.89 -6.40 -2.97
N ASP A 137 -20.87 -5.10 -3.24
CA ASP A 137 -19.64 -4.36 -3.61
C ASP A 137 -18.70 -4.03 -2.44
N TRP A 138 -19.10 -4.29 -1.20
CA TRP A 138 -18.33 -3.83 -0.04
C TRP A 138 -17.00 -4.58 0.10
N HIS A 139 -16.97 -5.89 -0.20
CA HIS A 139 -15.76 -6.71 -0.25
C HIS A 139 -14.82 -6.36 -1.43
N ILE A 140 -15.31 -5.63 -2.43
CA ILE A 140 -14.60 -5.36 -3.70
C ILE A 140 -13.79 -4.05 -3.61
N LYS A 141 -14.12 -3.16 -2.67
CA LYS A 141 -13.44 -1.86 -2.53
C LYS A 141 -11.96 -2.04 -2.18
N ALA A 142 -11.11 -1.26 -2.87
CA ALA A 142 -9.65 -1.26 -2.71
C ALA A 142 -9.02 -2.66 -2.83
N SER A 143 -9.38 -3.37 -3.90
CA SER A 143 -8.70 -4.61 -4.30
C SER A 143 -9.02 -4.91 -5.76
N HIS A 144 -8.02 -5.32 -6.53
CA HIS A 144 -8.26 -5.82 -7.89
C HIS A 144 -8.70 -7.26 -7.86
N ASN A 145 -9.53 -7.67 -8.81
CA ASN A 145 -9.76 -9.10 -9.06
C ASN A 145 -8.42 -9.74 -9.47
N GLU A 146 -7.96 -10.72 -8.68
CA GLU A 146 -6.64 -11.33 -8.82
C GLU A 146 -6.45 -11.92 -10.24
N LYS A 147 -7.42 -12.71 -10.69
CA LYS A 147 -7.37 -13.35 -12.02
C LYS A 147 -7.35 -12.33 -13.16
N MET A 148 -8.13 -11.25 -13.04
CA MET A 148 -8.12 -10.17 -14.02
C MET A 148 -6.78 -9.44 -14.01
N TYR A 149 -6.24 -9.11 -12.83
CA TYR A 149 -4.96 -8.41 -12.71
C TYR A 149 -3.82 -9.23 -13.34
N MET A 150 -3.79 -10.54 -13.09
CA MET A 150 -2.84 -11.47 -13.70
C MET A 150 -2.97 -11.55 -15.22
N LYS A 151 -4.21 -11.77 -15.70
CA LYS A 151 -4.50 -11.89 -17.13
C LYS A 151 -4.09 -10.64 -17.90
N ILE A 152 -4.44 -9.45 -17.41
CA ILE A 152 -4.08 -8.20 -18.07
C ILE A 152 -2.57 -7.97 -18.02
N GLY A 153 -1.89 -8.32 -16.92
CA GLY A 153 -0.42 -8.26 -16.86
C GLY A 153 0.23 -9.09 -17.97
N GLU A 154 -0.25 -10.32 -18.19
CA GLU A 154 0.21 -11.20 -19.27
C GLU A 154 -0.06 -10.59 -20.66
N GLU A 155 -1.25 -10.04 -20.89
CA GLU A 155 -1.60 -9.34 -22.15
C GLU A 155 -0.69 -8.14 -22.44
N TYR A 156 -0.20 -7.45 -21.40
CA TYR A 156 0.80 -6.38 -21.50
C TYR A 156 2.25 -6.90 -21.48
N GLY A 157 2.46 -8.20 -21.65
CA GLY A 157 3.76 -8.84 -21.80
C GLY A 157 4.56 -8.92 -20.51
N PHE A 158 3.89 -9.14 -19.39
CA PHE A 158 4.52 -9.47 -18.11
C PHE A 158 4.32 -10.94 -17.76
N LYS A 159 5.40 -11.60 -17.35
CA LYS A 159 5.36 -12.97 -16.85
C LYS A 159 5.47 -12.96 -15.33
N LEU A 160 4.59 -13.69 -14.65
CA LEU A 160 4.70 -13.91 -13.21
C LEU A 160 5.92 -14.82 -12.91
N LEU A 161 6.85 -14.35 -12.07
CA LEU A 161 8.03 -15.09 -11.64
C LEU A 161 7.88 -15.68 -10.24
N LYS A 162 7.27 -14.93 -9.33
CA LYS A 162 7.04 -15.36 -7.94
C LYS A 162 5.68 -14.89 -7.46
N GLU A 163 5.02 -15.74 -6.71
CA GLU A 163 3.83 -15.47 -5.92
C GLU A 163 4.12 -15.86 -4.47
N TYR A 164 3.72 -15.00 -3.53
CA TYR A 164 3.77 -15.31 -2.11
C TYR A 164 2.49 -14.81 -1.44
N ASP A 165 1.82 -15.73 -0.76
CA ASP A 165 0.63 -15.45 0.03
C ASP A 165 1.04 -15.10 1.46
N GLN A 166 0.89 -13.82 1.83
CA GLN A 166 1.17 -13.35 3.18
C GLN A 166 -0.09 -13.13 4.00
N THR A 167 -1.26 -13.59 3.53
CA THR A 167 -2.56 -13.38 4.19
C THR A 167 -2.49 -13.70 5.67
N GLU A 168 -2.07 -14.92 6.04
CA GLU A 168 -1.99 -15.34 7.45
C GLU A 168 -0.96 -14.55 8.27
N ASN A 169 0.14 -14.10 7.66
CA ASN A 169 1.16 -13.32 8.34
C ASN A 169 0.67 -11.89 8.64
N THR A 170 -0.26 -11.36 7.84
CA THR A 170 -0.81 -10.00 8.01
C THR A 170 -2.06 -9.98 8.88
N MET A 171 -2.79 -11.09 9.00
CA MET A 171 -4.02 -11.13 9.82
C MET A 171 -3.81 -10.62 11.25
N PRO A 172 -2.73 -10.99 11.98
CA PRO A 172 -2.46 -10.43 13.31
C PRO A 172 -2.30 -8.91 13.32
N THR A 173 -1.70 -8.32 12.27
CA THR A 173 -1.54 -6.87 12.14
C THR A 173 -2.87 -6.17 11.88
N LEU A 174 -3.72 -6.75 11.02
CA LEU A 174 -5.07 -6.24 10.74
C LEU A 174 -5.98 -6.35 11.96
N ASP A 175 -5.96 -7.48 12.65
CA ASP A 175 -6.69 -7.68 13.91
C ASP A 175 -6.19 -6.71 14.99
N SER A 176 -4.89 -6.45 15.04
CA SER A 176 -4.29 -5.48 15.97
C SER A 176 -4.64 -4.03 15.61
N ALA A 177 -4.69 -3.68 14.33
CA ALA A 177 -5.13 -2.36 13.87
C ALA A 177 -6.62 -2.13 14.17
N LYS A 178 -7.46 -3.15 13.98
CA LYS A 178 -8.86 -3.15 14.40
C LYS A 178 -8.99 -2.92 15.91
N ALA A 179 -8.25 -3.69 16.71
CA ALA A 179 -8.25 -3.56 18.17
C ALA A 179 -7.75 -2.18 18.64
N PHE A 180 -6.71 -1.62 18.00
CA PHE A 180 -6.22 -0.27 18.28
C PHE A 180 -7.27 0.80 18.00
N MET A 181 -7.94 0.70 16.83
CA MET A 181 -9.05 1.58 16.48
C MET A 181 -10.16 1.48 17.54
N GLU A 182 -10.66 0.25 17.80
CA GLU A 182 -11.68 -0.11 18.81
C GLU A 182 -11.38 0.45 20.21
N ARG A 183 -10.12 0.41 20.64
CA ARG A 183 -9.74 0.74 22.02
C ARG A 183 -9.38 2.20 22.24
N TYR A 184 -8.68 2.82 21.29
CA TYR A 184 -8.08 4.15 21.52
C TYR A 184 -8.77 5.24 20.70
N ILE A 185 -9.25 4.92 19.50
CA ILE A 185 -9.83 5.92 18.62
C ILE A 185 -11.33 6.06 18.86
N TYR A 186 -12.09 4.96 18.98
CA TYR A 186 -13.54 5.05 19.20
C TYR A 186 -13.95 5.67 20.53
N PRO A 187 -13.41 5.24 21.70
CA PRO A 187 -13.83 5.79 22.97
C PRO A 187 -13.47 7.27 23.06
N THR A 188 -12.35 7.68 22.46
CA THR A 188 -11.92 9.08 22.41
C THR A 188 -12.82 9.92 21.49
N VAL A 189 -13.29 9.37 20.36
CA VAL A 189 -14.24 10.05 19.47
C VAL A 189 -15.64 10.12 20.09
N GLU A 190 -16.15 9.04 20.72
CA GLU A 190 -17.40 9.05 21.48
C GLU A 190 -17.33 9.97 22.71
N PHE A 191 -16.23 9.99 23.46
CA PHE A 191 -16.04 10.93 24.57
C PHE A 191 -15.93 12.39 24.09
N SER A 192 -15.41 12.62 22.87
CA SER A 192 -15.23 13.97 22.32
C SER A 192 -16.53 14.64 21.87
N SER A 193 -17.69 13.94 21.87
CA SER A 193 -18.98 14.63 21.78
C SER A 193 -19.33 15.37 23.08
N ASN A 194 -18.69 15.03 24.21
CA ASN A 194 -18.99 15.64 25.52
C ASN A 194 -17.79 16.23 26.28
N TYR A 195 -16.53 15.95 25.95
CA TYR A 195 -15.39 16.57 26.62
C TYR A 195 -14.28 16.94 25.64
N MET A 196 -14.08 18.26 25.46
CA MET A 196 -12.99 18.84 24.69
C MET A 196 -11.77 19.14 25.58
N ASP A 197 -10.61 18.99 24.94
CA ASP A 197 -9.29 19.52 25.26
C ASP A 197 -8.52 18.94 26.45
N LYS A 198 -7.46 18.18 26.12
CA LYS A 198 -6.04 18.57 26.31
C LYS A 198 -5.12 17.41 25.89
N ASN A 199 -4.24 17.67 24.92
CA ASN A 199 -2.98 16.96 24.60
C ASN A 199 -2.76 16.33 23.20
N TYR A 200 -3.74 16.28 22.27
CA TYR A 200 -3.48 15.73 20.91
C TYR A 200 -4.14 16.52 19.76
N SER A 201 -3.93 17.85 19.71
CA SER A 201 -4.64 18.76 18.78
C SER A 201 -4.43 18.46 17.29
N PHE A 202 -3.25 17.97 16.87
CA PHE A 202 -2.95 17.77 15.44
C PHE A 202 -3.53 16.45 14.89
N ILE A 203 -3.24 15.33 15.58
CA ILE A 203 -3.76 14.00 15.22
C ILE A 203 -5.29 14.00 15.29
N MET A 204 -5.88 14.65 16.30
CA MET A 204 -7.34 14.77 16.43
C MET A 204 -7.97 15.65 15.35
N LYS A 205 -7.29 16.67 14.82
CA LYS A 205 -7.81 17.45 13.68
C LYS A 205 -7.83 16.61 12.40
N ILE A 206 -6.80 15.81 12.16
CA ILE A 206 -6.73 14.88 11.03
C ILE A 206 -7.81 13.79 11.16
N LEU A 207 -7.92 13.16 12.32
CA LEU A 207 -8.96 12.17 12.61
C LEU A 207 -10.36 12.78 12.52
N LYS A 208 -10.61 13.96 13.10
CA LYS A 208 -11.92 14.64 13.01
C LYS A 208 -12.31 15.00 11.57
N LYS A 209 -11.34 15.33 10.71
CA LYS A 209 -11.56 15.58 9.27
C LYS A 209 -11.81 14.28 8.50
N ALA A 210 -11.13 13.18 8.87
CA ALA A 210 -11.28 11.86 8.26
C ALA A 210 -12.53 11.10 8.74
N PHE A 211 -12.97 11.31 9.99
CA PHE A 211 -14.08 10.61 10.66
C PHE A 211 -15.34 11.49 10.83
N GLY A 212 -15.31 12.75 10.40
CA GLY A 212 -16.44 13.67 10.50
C GLY A 212 -17.67 13.23 9.69
N LYS A 213 -18.81 13.18 10.37
CA LYS A 213 -20.20 12.94 9.89
C LYS A 213 -20.56 11.57 9.30
N ARG A 214 -19.64 10.62 9.11
CA ARG A 214 -19.93 9.26 8.55
C ARG A 214 -19.48 8.10 9.44
N VAL A 215 -19.52 8.28 10.75
CA VAL A 215 -19.03 7.27 11.72
C VAL A 215 -19.76 5.93 11.57
N ASN A 216 -21.08 5.94 11.39
CA ASN A 216 -21.88 4.70 11.26
C ASN A 216 -21.63 3.93 9.95
N GLU A 217 -21.40 4.62 8.82
CA GLU A 217 -21.07 3.97 7.54
C GLU A 217 -19.64 3.41 7.54
N LYS A 218 -18.70 4.12 8.20
CA LYS A 218 -17.33 3.64 8.40
C LYS A 218 -17.23 2.52 9.45
N MET A 219 -18.16 2.46 10.41
CA MET A 219 -18.30 1.32 11.33
C MET A 219 -18.71 0.03 10.60
N LYS A 220 -19.59 0.10 9.60
CA LYS A 220 -19.85 -1.05 8.70
C LYS A 220 -18.59 -1.44 7.92
N GLN A 221 -17.76 -0.48 7.51
CA GLN A 221 -16.46 -0.77 6.92
C GLN A 221 -15.48 -1.45 7.90
N LEU A 222 -15.64 -1.42 9.22
CA LEU A 222 -14.78 -2.21 10.11
C LEU A 222 -15.11 -3.71 10.11
N SER A 223 -16.26 -4.12 9.58
CA SER A 223 -16.47 -5.53 9.21
C SER A 223 -15.54 -5.99 8.09
N LEU A 224 -14.92 -5.06 7.32
CA LEU A 224 -13.82 -5.36 6.39
C LEU A 224 -12.55 -5.83 7.10
N LEU A 225 -12.45 -5.63 8.42
CA LEU A 225 -11.35 -6.10 9.26
C LEU A 225 -11.72 -7.37 10.02
N ASP A 226 -12.86 -8.01 9.73
CA ASP A 226 -13.08 -9.37 10.19
C ASP A 226 -12.16 -10.31 9.38
N SER A 227 -11.21 -10.95 10.06
CA SER A 227 -10.19 -11.75 9.38
C SER A 227 -10.77 -13.02 8.73
N ASN A 228 -11.97 -13.49 9.10
CA ASN A 228 -12.63 -14.59 8.40
C ASN A 228 -13.26 -14.11 7.09
N GLU A 229 -13.95 -12.97 7.12
CA GLU A 229 -14.49 -12.35 5.90
C GLU A 229 -13.35 -11.91 4.97
N PHE A 230 -12.26 -11.35 5.49
CA PHE A 230 -11.08 -11.03 4.69
C PHE A 230 -10.58 -12.29 3.97
N ARG A 231 -10.30 -13.38 4.70
CA ARG A 231 -9.83 -14.65 4.11
C ARG A 231 -10.80 -15.21 3.08
N LYS A 232 -12.10 -15.03 3.29
CA LYS A 232 -13.13 -15.51 2.37
C LYS A 232 -13.04 -14.83 1.01
N TYR A 233 -12.78 -13.52 0.96
CA TYR A 233 -12.90 -12.73 -0.26
C TYR A 233 -11.56 -12.25 -0.84
N LYS A 234 -10.58 -11.97 0.02
CA LYS A 234 -9.31 -11.33 -0.33
C LYS A 234 -8.12 -12.16 0.13
N ARG A 235 -7.02 -12.00 -0.58
CA ARG A 235 -5.69 -12.47 -0.17
C ARG A 235 -4.74 -11.28 -0.16
N TYR A 236 -3.81 -11.25 0.79
CA TYR A 236 -2.69 -10.32 0.74
C TYR A 236 -1.54 -11.02 0.02
N MET A 237 -1.26 -10.57 -1.19
CA MET A 237 -0.31 -11.20 -2.08
C MET A 237 0.89 -10.30 -2.34
N ILE A 238 2.06 -10.94 -2.45
CA ILE A 238 3.24 -10.37 -3.09
C ILE A 238 3.41 -11.07 -4.43
N PHE A 239 3.46 -10.28 -5.50
CA PHE A 239 3.68 -10.76 -6.85
C PHE A 239 4.90 -10.08 -7.47
N LEU A 240 5.82 -10.88 -7.99
CA LEU A 240 6.94 -10.40 -8.79
C LEU A 240 6.71 -10.79 -10.24
N PHE A 241 6.52 -9.79 -11.09
CA PHE A 241 6.41 -9.93 -12.52
C PHE A 241 7.70 -9.48 -13.21
N GLN A 242 7.99 -10.07 -14.36
CA GLN A 242 9.07 -9.65 -15.25
C GLN A 242 8.50 -9.25 -16.61
N LYS A 243 8.93 -8.10 -17.13
CA LYS A 243 8.59 -7.66 -18.48
C LYS A 243 9.33 -8.54 -19.50
N VAL A 244 8.55 -9.24 -20.31
CA VAL A 244 9.06 -10.00 -21.46
C VAL A 244 9.29 -9.01 -22.61
N SER A 245 10.48 -9.11 -23.22
CA SER A 245 10.91 -8.32 -24.39
C SER A 245 9.86 -8.34 -25.51
#